data_AF-A0A4Y2JZW0-F1
#
_entry.id   AF-A0A4Y2JZW0-F1
#
_cell.length_a   1.000
_cell.length_b   1.000
_cell.length_c   1.000
_cell.angle_alpha   90.00
_cell.angle_beta   90.00
_cell.angle_gamma   90.00
#
_symmetry.space_group_name_H-M   'P 1'
#
loop_
_entity.id
_entity.type
_entity.pdbx_description
1 polymer ?
#
loop_
_entity_poly.entity_id
_entity_poly.type
_entity_poly.pdbx_seq_one_letter_code
_entity_poly.pdbx_strand_id
1 'polypeptide(L)'
;MSDDEIIAQVRKPNSDDGNRESDEDEVIETPKISNSDVFECFAKGLVWLEQQTDSDCTEPMLLKQLRDRAAERRQSCLEQWRFFAQVLEVLTSYL
;
A
#
# COMPACT_ATOMS: atom_id res chain seq x y z
N MET A 1 -10.27 -26.55 7.06
CA MET A 1 -10.38 -25.11 7.30
C MET A 1 -11.44 -24.58 6.36
N SER A 2 -12.66 -24.43 6.87
CA SER A 2 -13.80 -23.89 6.13
C SER A 2 -14.16 -22.50 6.66
N ASP A 3 -14.86 -21.70 5.87
CA ASP A 3 -15.20 -20.31 6.24
C ASP A 3 -16.04 -20.25 7.53
N ASP A 4 -16.87 -21.27 7.79
CA ASP A 4 -17.66 -21.40 9.02
C ASP A 4 -16.78 -21.54 10.29
N GLU A 5 -15.60 -22.17 10.15
CA GLU A 5 -14.64 -22.38 11.24
C GLU A 5 -13.91 -21.08 11.62
N ILE A 6 -13.76 -20.15 10.67
CA ILE A 6 -13.12 -18.85 10.87
C ILE A 6 -14.10 -17.86 11.51
N ILE A 7 -15.35 -17.83 11.03
CA ILE A 7 -16.41 -16.97 11.58
C ILE A 7 -16.71 -17.36 13.03
N ALA A 8 -16.68 -18.66 13.36
CA ALA A 8 -16.88 -19.15 14.72
C ALA A 8 -15.81 -18.67 15.71
N GLN A 9 -14.56 -18.48 15.26
CA GLN A 9 -13.49 -17.94 16.11
C GLN A 9 -13.63 -16.43 16.31
N VAL A 10 -13.98 -15.69 15.26
CA VAL A 10 -14.19 -14.23 15.32
C VAL A 10 -15.39 -13.86 16.20
N ARG A 11 -16.47 -14.66 16.16
CA ARG A 11 -17.69 -14.39 16.93
C ARG A 11 -17.60 -14.77 18.40
N LYS A 12 -16.50 -15.38 18.85
CA LYS A 12 -16.33 -15.80 20.24
C LYS A 12 -15.96 -14.57 21.07
N PRO A 13 -16.88 -14.02 21.89
CA PRO A 13 -16.47 -13.00 22.86
C PRO A 13 -15.71 -13.75 23.94
N ASN A 14 -14.46 -13.39 24.18
CA ASN A 14 -13.73 -13.85 25.37
C ASN A 14 -14.45 -13.30 26.59
N SER A 15 -15.38 -14.09 27.12
CA SER A 15 -16.19 -13.76 28.27
C SER A 15 -15.43 -14.10 29.55
N ASP A 16 -14.92 -13.02 30.16
CA ASP A 16 -14.89 -12.71 31.60
C ASP A 16 -13.96 -13.52 32.53
N ASP A 17 -12.85 -12.89 32.94
CA ASP A 17 -12.50 -12.79 34.36
C ASP A 17 -11.99 -11.37 34.66
N GLY A 18 -12.91 -10.51 35.11
CA GLY A 18 -12.73 -9.61 36.24
C GLY A 18 -11.38 -8.91 36.43
N ASN A 19 -11.39 -7.61 36.13
CA ASN A 19 -10.59 -6.57 36.80
C ASN A 19 -9.07 -6.59 36.56
N ARG A 20 -8.64 -5.83 35.54
CA ARG A 20 -7.64 -4.78 35.74
C ARG A 20 -7.73 -3.74 34.62
N GLU A 21 -8.15 -2.56 35.04
CA GLU A 21 -7.88 -1.27 34.41
C GLU A 21 -6.44 -1.23 33.89
N SER A 22 -6.29 -1.31 32.56
CA SER A 22 -5.17 -0.72 31.85
C SER A 22 -5.66 -0.49 30.43
N ASP A 23 -6.10 0.74 30.15
CA ASP A 23 -6.11 1.31 28.80
C ASP A 23 -4.65 1.50 28.33
N GLU A 24 -3.88 0.41 28.37
CA GLU A 24 -2.77 0.24 27.48
C GLU A 24 -3.44 -0.03 26.15
N ASP A 25 -3.69 1.06 25.43
CA ASP A 25 -3.83 1.09 23.98
C ASP A 25 -2.78 0.12 23.47
N GLU A 26 -3.20 -1.13 23.23
CA GLU A 26 -2.36 -2.16 22.65
C GLU A 26 -2.10 -1.61 21.26
N VAL A 27 -1.04 -0.80 21.17
CA VAL A 27 -0.51 -0.28 19.94
C VAL A 27 -0.18 -1.54 19.19
N ILE A 28 -1.14 -2.00 18.38
CA ILE A 28 -0.93 -3.05 17.40
C ILE A 28 0.26 -2.51 16.63
N GLU A 29 1.43 -3.09 16.88
CA GLU A 29 2.68 -2.65 16.30
C GLU A 29 2.50 -2.80 14.80
N THR A 30 2.05 -1.73 14.14
CA THR A 30 1.85 -1.76 12.70
C THR A 30 3.25 -1.95 12.14
N PRO A 31 3.52 -3.09 11.49
CA PRO A 31 4.85 -3.36 10.99
C PRO A 31 5.23 -2.18 10.10
N LYS A 32 6.45 -1.66 10.31
CA LYS A 32 6.96 -0.50 9.58
C LYS A 32 7.20 -0.90 8.12
N ILE A 33 6.11 -0.93 7.37
CA ILE A 33 6.06 -1.31 5.98
C ILE A 33 6.78 -0.22 5.18
N SER A 34 7.77 -0.63 4.39
CA SER A 34 8.45 0.31 3.50
C SER A 34 7.60 0.57 2.26
N ASN A 35 7.78 1.73 1.62
CA ASN A 35 7.13 2.03 0.35
C ASN A 35 7.44 0.98 -0.74
N SER A 36 8.59 0.29 -0.64
CA SER A 36 8.95 -0.81 -1.54
C SER A 36 8.05 -2.01 -1.32
N ASP A 37 7.83 -2.39 -0.07
CA ASP A 37 6.99 -3.54 0.29
C ASP A 37 5.53 -3.30 -0.10
N VAL A 38 5.04 -2.07 0.06
CA VAL A 38 3.69 -1.66 -0.41
C VAL A 38 3.57 -1.85 -1.91
N PHE A 39 4.57 -1.38 -2.67
CA PHE A 39 4.56 -1.48 -4.12
C PHE A 39 4.58 -2.94 -4.60
N GLU A 40 5.41 -3.77 -3.98
CA GLU A 40 5.49 -5.20 -4.30
C GLU A 40 4.18 -5.93 -3.99
N CYS A 41 3.53 -5.60 -2.86
CA CYS A 41 2.20 -6.12 -2.52
C CYS A 41 1.14 -5.73 -3.56
N PHE A 42 1.12 -4.48 -4.03
CA PHE A 42 0.21 -4.06 -5.10
C PHE A 42 0.47 -4.80 -6.40
N ALA A 43 1.74 -5.01 -6.77
CA ALA A 43 2.10 -5.74 -7.98
C ALA A 43 1.63 -7.21 -7.92
N LYS A 44 1.85 -7.88 -6.79
CA LYS A 44 1.40 -9.27 -6.56
C LYS A 44 -0.13 -9.37 -6.56
N GLY A 45 -0.82 -8.43 -5.90
CA GLY A 45 -2.27 -8.35 -5.87
C GLY A 45 -2.88 -8.15 -7.26
N LEU A 46 -2.26 -7.30 -8.09
CA LEU A 46 -2.66 -7.10 -9.50
C LEU A 46 -2.58 -8.39 -10.32
N VAL A 47 -1.46 -9.11 -10.22
CA VAL A 47 -1.25 -10.38 -10.92
C VAL A 47 -2.27 -11.42 -10.46
N TRP A 48 -2.54 -11.49 -9.16
CA TRP A 48 -3.54 -12.39 -8.60
C TRP A 48 -4.96 -12.06 -9.06
N LEU A 49 -5.31 -10.78 -9.11
CA LEU A 49 -6.63 -10.31 -9.55
C LEU A 49 -6.84 -10.54 -11.06
N GLU A 50 -5.81 -10.33 -11.89
CA GLU A 50 -5.87 -10.56 -13.34
C GLU A 50 -5.96 -12.05 -13.71
N GLN A 51 -5.60 -12.96 -12.79
CA GLN A 51 -5.73 -14.41 -12.96
C GLN A 51 -7.11 -14.95 -12.57
N GLN A 52 -7.95 -14.16 -11.89
CA GLN A 52 -9.31 -14.59 -11.57
C GLN A 52 -10.19 -14.56 -12.82
N THR A 53 -10.68 -15.73 -13.24
CA THR A 53 -11.59 -15.90 -14.40
C THR A 53 -13.00 -15.34 -14.21
N ASP A 54 -13.40 -15.06 -12.96
CA ASP A 54 -14.73 -14.51 -12.61
C ASP A 54 -14.66 -13.09 -12.04
N SER A 55 -13.49 -12.42 -12.12
CA SER A 55 -13.34 -11.06 -11.62
C SER A 55 -14.02 -10.06 -12.55
N ASP A 56 -14.85 -9.19 -11.98
CA ASP A 56 -15.43 -8.07 -12.70
C ASP A 56 -14.30 -7.12 -13.15
N CYS A 57 -14.17 -6.89 -14.45
CA CYS A 57 -13.03 -6.18 -15.08
C CYS A 57 -12.76 -4.76 -14.53
N THR A 58 -13.68 -4.22 -13.73
CA THR A 58 -13.63 -2.91 -13.08
C THR A 58 -12.44 -2.78 -12.12
N GLU A 59 -12.21 -3.75 -11.22
CA GLU A 59 -11.15 -3.67 -10.22
C GLU A 59 -9.72 -3.65 -10.83
N PRO A 60 -9.35 -4.54 -11.77
CA PRO A 60 -8.04 -4.47 -12.41
C PRO A 60 -7.85 -3.21 -13.29
N MET A 61 -8.92 -2.63 -13.85
CA MET A 61 -8.83 -1.36 -14.58
C MET A 61 -8.48 -0.18 -13.66
N LEU A 62 -9.07 -0.11 -12.46
CA LEU A 62 -8.76 0.94 -11.48
C LEU A 62 -7.32 0.86 -11.00
N LEU A 63 -6.80 -0.36 -10.77
CA LEU A 63 -5.40 -0.56 -10.38
C LEU A 63 -4.42 -0.14 -11.50
N LYS A 64 -4.71 -0.45 -12.77
CA LYS A 64 -3.92 0.03 -13.92
C LYS A 64 -3.91 1.56 -13.99
N GLN A 65 -5.06 2.21 -13.82
CA GLN A 65 -5.13 3.67 -13.80
C GLN A 65 -4.33 4.29 -12.64
N LEU A 66 -4.42 3.70 -11.44
CA LEU A 66 -3.68 4.20 -10.28
C LEU A 66 -2.17 4.10 -10.51
N ARG A 67 -1.70 2.98 -11.07
CA ARG A 67 -0.30 2.75 -11.46
C ARG A 67 0.16 3.79 -12.48
N ASP A 68 -0.61 4.00 -13.54
CA ASP A 68 -0.23 4.91 -14.63
C ASP A 68 -0.15 6.36 -14.13
N ARG A 69 -1.10 6.75 -13.26
CA ARG A 69 -1.09 8.07 -12.62
C ARG A 69 0.08 8.25 -11.66
N ALA A 70 0.47 7.20 -10.92
CA ALA A 70 1.65 7.22 -10.07
C ALA A 70 2.94 7.34 -10.91
N ALA A 71 3.02 6.67 -12.06
CA ALA A 71 4.13 6.79 -13.00
C ALA A 71 4.24 8.20 -13.58
N GLU A 72 3.12 8.80 -14.01
CA GLU A 72 3.06 10.18 -14.52
C GLU A 72 3.53 11.19 -13.47
N ARG A 73 3.05 11.06 -12.22
CA ARG A 73 3.51 11.88 -11.08
C ARG A 73 5.01 11.77 -10.89
N ARG A 74 5.56 10.56 -10.96
CA ARG A 74 7.00 10.32 -10.80
C ARG A 74 7.80 10.93 -11.95
N GLN A 75 7.36 10.75 -13.20
CA GLN A 75 7.99 11.34 -14.37
C GLN A 75 7.94 12.88 -14.34
N SER A 76 6.78 13.47 -14.04
CA SER A 76 6.65 14.92 -13.89
C SER A 76 7.60 15.48 -12.83
N CYS A 77 7.72 14.79 -11.69
CA CYS A 77 8.67 15.16 -10.65
C CYS A 77 10.11 15.09 -11.19
N LEU A 78 10.50 13.97 -11.82
CA LEU A 78 11.84 13.80 -12.40
C LEU A 78 12.17 14.86 -13.46
N GLU A 79 11.23 15.21 -14.33
CA GLU A 79 11.41 16.27 -15.32
C GLU A 79 11.60 17.64 -14.66
N GLN A 80 10.81 17.97 -13.61
CA GLN A 80 11.05 19.17 -12.83
C GLN A 80 12.44 19.18 -12.20
N TRP A 81 12.85 18.09 -11.54
CA TRP A 81 14.19 17.96 -10.95
C TRP A 81 15.30 18.02 -12.00
N ARG A 82 15.05 17.55 -13.22
CA ARG A 82 15.98 17.64 -14.34
C ARG A 82 16.23 19.08 -14.78
N PHE A 83 15.19 19.92 -14.81
CA PHE A 83 15.34 21.35 -15.06
C PHE A 83 16.14 22.03 -13.94
N PHE A 84 15.84 21.71 -12.68
CA PHE A 84 16.59 22.24 -11.54
C PHE A 84 18.08 21.82 -11.60
N ALA A 85 18.38 20.58 -11.97
CA ALA A 85 19.75 20.10 -12.12
C ALA A 85 20.52 20.83 -13.24
N GLN A 86 19.90 21.07 -14.41
CA GLN A 86 20.51 21.86 -15.48
C GLN A 86 20.77 23.31 -15.06
N VAL A 87 19.82 23.94 -14.37
CA VAL A 87 20.00 25.31 -13.86
C VAL A 87 21.13 25.38 -12.85
N LEU A 88 21.25 24.39 -11.96
CA LEU A 88 22.36 24.26 -11.02
C LEU A 88 23.71 24.07 -11.72
N GLU A 89 23.82 23.18 -12.71
CA GLU A 89 25.06 22.98 -13.49
C GLU A 89 25.51 24.27 -14.20
N VAL A 90 24.57 25.01 -14.79
CA VAL A 90 24.87 26.29 -15.43
C VAL A 90 25.38 27.29 -14.40
N LEU A 91 24.69 27.45 -13.26
CA LEU A 91 25.09 28.38 -12.20
C LEU A 91 26.45 28.02 -11.57
N THR A 92 26.76 26.73 -11.39
CA THR A 92 28.06 26.30 -10.86
C THR A 92 29.19 26.43 -11.88
N SER A 93 28.89 26.60 -13.16
CA SER A 93 29.90 26.86 -14.20
C SER A 93 30.30 28.35 -14.29
N TYR A 94 29.59 29.24 -13.59
CA TYR A 94 29.87 30.68 -13.50
C TYR A 94 30.48 31.11 -12.16
N LEU A 95 30.71 30.17 -11.23
CA LEU A 95 31.49 30.37 -10.00
C LEU A 95 32.92 29.85 -10.17
#